data_AF-A0A0G1A8Z7-F1
#
_entry.id   AF-A0A0G1A8Z7-F1
#
_cell.length_a   1.000
_cell.length_b   1.000
_cell.length_c   1.000
_cell.angle_alpha   90.00
_cell.angle_beta   90.00
_cell.angle_gamma   90.00
#
_symmetry.space_group_name_H-M   'P 1'
#
loop_
_entity.id
_entity.type
_entity.pdbx_description
1 polymer ?
#
loop_
_entity_poly.entity_id
_entity_poly.type
_entity_poly.pdbx_seq_one_letter_code
_entity_poly.pdbx_strand_id
1 'polypeptide(L)'
;MKKLLSFLLTVTFIVTVVFANIGYFDLFVKSPKTDPPGNGSAISRVVSAYTPQVYPDTQFEVSWASWSEELNPKRCESNGDPVVNIEYDVKNDMALGAYGYWGNNDYQRNIRIWRTDERGVFCALVEQEGDFRSHEGALSPQMGVALDGDEEGTFHGGYRVLVFGELLDEPGWPQQGSVSEVDYGCSFETAECPGSEGWVSKYFGEPYGAVTEWWGWVYEGWDGGEWIFTTNGSVGDIN
;
A
#
# COMPACT_ATOMS: atom_id res chain seq x y z
N MET A 1 38.23 3.05 49.88
CA MET A 1 38.90 4.12 49.11
C MET A 1 38.75 3.82 47.62
N LYS A 2 37.99 4.67 46.91
CA LYS A 2 38.05 5.10 45.49
C LYS A 2 38.29 4.08 44.33
N LYS A 3 37.25 4.04 43.44
CA LYS A 3 37.21 3.94 41.94
C LYS A 3 37.61 2.59 41.32
N LEU A 4 37.02 2.04 40.24
CA LEU A 4 36.28 2.53 39.05
C LEU A 4 35.08 1.57 38.76
N LEU A 5 33.83 2.01 38.54
CA LEU A 5 33.19 2.44 37.29
C LEU A 5 33.24 1.43 36.11
N SER A 6 32.13 0.74 35.82
CA SER A 6 31.71 0.39 34.45
C SER A 6 30.20 0.06 34.40
N PHE A 7 29.45 1.04 33.85
CA PHE A 7 28.19 0.94 33.08
C PHE A 7 27.18 -0.20 33.37
N LEU A 8 26.18 0.10 34.20
CA LEU A 8 24.80 -0.32 33.93
C LEU A 8 24.04 0.90 33.40
N LEU A 9 23.76 0.93 32.10
CA LEU A 9 22.76 1.84 31.54
C LEU A 9 21.50 1.00 31.30
N THR A 10 20.54 1.09 32.21
CA THR A 10 19.18 0.61 31.99
C THR A 10 18.54 1.54 30.96
N VAL A 11 18.44 1.10 29.71
CA VAL A 11 17.70 1.82 28.68
C VAL A 11 16.25 1.35 28.74
N THR A 12 15.43 2.08 29.50
CA THR A 12 13.97 1.97 29.41
C THR A 12 13.51 2.85 28.25
N PHE A 13 13.24 2.28 27.08
CA PHE A 13 12.53 2.98 26.01
C PHE A 13 11.03 2.82 26.24
N ILE A 14 10.38 3.88 26.72
CA ILE A 14 8.94 4.08 26.58
C ILE A 14 8.76 4.74 25.20
N VAL A 15 8.26 3.99 24.22
CA VAL A 15 7.78 4.57 22.97
C VAL A 15 6.28 4.79 23.12
N THR A 16 5.90 6.03 23.36
CA THR A 16 4.53 6.51 23.20
C THR A 16 4.24 6.55 21.70
N VAL A 17 3.42 5.63 21.21
CA VAL A 17 2.93 5.65 19.82
C VAL A 17 1.75 6.63 19.76
N VAL A 18 1.94 7.74 19.06
CA VAL A 18 0.84 8.64 18.66
C VAL A 18 0.25 8.07 17.38
N PHE A 19 -1.00 7.60 17.45
CA PHE A 19 -1.78 7.21 16.28
C PHE A 19 -2.28 8.49 15.59
N ALA A 20 -1.67 8.85 14.47
CA ALA A 20 -2.33 9.66 13.46
C ALA A 20 -2.94 8.66 12.46
N ASN A 21 -4.24 8.79 12.18
CA ASN A 21 -4.98 7.94 11.24
C ASN A 21 -4.35 8.06 9.85
N ILE A 22 -3.63 7.02 9.43
CA ILE A 22 -3.03 6.89 8.10
C ILE A 22 -4.07 6.19 7.22
N GLY A 23 -4.28 6.73 6.01
CA GLY A 23 -5.08 6.09 4.98
C GLY A 23 -4.71 4.64 4.81
N TYR A 24 -5.76 3.81 4.82
CA TYR A 24 -5.70 2.37 4.78
C TYR A 24 -5.04 1.94 3.46
N PHE A 25 -3.72 1.78 3.47
CA PHE A 25 -3.12 0.70 2.68
C PHE A 25 -3.71 -0.60 3.26
N ASP A 26 -4.24 -1.48 2.41
CA ASP A 26 -4.90 -2.77 2.71
C ASP A 26 -3.98 -3.81 3.45
N LEU A 27 -3.06 -3.36 4.30
CA LEU A 27 -2.06 -4.15 5.00
C LEU A 27 -2.12 -3.89 6.52
N PHE A 28 -3.09 -4.50 7.19
CA PHE A 28 -2.98 -4.69 8.63
C PHE A 28 -1.94 -5.77 8.94
N VAL A 29 -0.74 -5.33 9.34
CA VAL A 29 0.23 -6.19 10.03
C VAL A 29 -0.18 -6.30 11.49
N LYS A 30 -0.86 -7.38 11.88
CA LYS A 30 -1.00 -7.76 13.29
C LYS A 30 0.24 -8.58 13.67
N SER A 31 1.21 -7.92 14.32
CA SER A 31 2.41 -8.58 14.84
C SER A 31 2.04 -9.76 15.77
N PRO A 32 2.56 -10.98 15.56
CA PRO A 32 2.40 -12.08 16.52
C PRO A 32 3.06 -11.71 17.84
N LYS A 33 2.36 -11.97 18.95
CA LYS A 33 2.90 -11.78 20.30
C LYS A 33 4.26 -12.47 20.43
N THR A 34 5.21 -11.74 21.01
CA THR A 34 6.61 -12.08 21.18
C THR A 34 6.81 -13.38 21.97
N ASP A 35 7.46 -14.37 21.35
CA ASP A 35 8.21 -15.41 22.06
C ASP A 35 9.73 -15.13 21.94
N PRO A 36 10.54 -15.47 22.96
CA PRO A 36 11.94 -15.08 23.06
C PRO A 36 12.86 -15.84 22.09
N PRO A 37 14.07 -15.31 21.78
CA PRO A 37 14.81 -15.66 20.57
C PRO A 37 15.53 -17.01 20.70
N GLY A 38 15.24 -17.92 19.76
CA GLY A 38 15.96 -19.17 19.56
C GLY A 38 16.36 -19.34 18.10
N ASN A 39 17.65 -19.16 17.83
CA ASN A 39 18.46 -19.61 16.69
C ASN A 39 17.82 -19.74 15.29
N GLY A 40 18.07 -18.71 14.46
CA GLY A 40 18.56 -18.88 13.09
C GLY A 40 17.57 -19.41 12.04
N SER A 41 16.72 -18.54 11.50
CA SER A 41 16.14 -18.63 10.15
C SER A 41 15.31 -17.36 9.87
N ALA A 42 15.50 -16.75 8.70
CA ALA A 42 14.66 -15.76 8.00
C ALA A 42 14.14 -14.45 8.69
N ILE A 43 14.28 -14.21 9.99
CA ILE A 43 13.61 -13.08 10.68
C ILE A 43 14.61 -11.97 11.10
N SER A 44 15.35 -11.38 10.16
CA SER A 44 16.36 -10.35 10.49
C SER A 44 16.36 -9.10 9.59
N ARG A 45 15.33 -8.85 8.78
CA ARG A 45 15.31 -7.65 7.91
C ARG A 45 13.97 -6.93 7.90
N VAL A 46 13.47 -6.51 9.05
CA VAL A 46 12.35 -5.55 9.08
C VAL A 46 12.45 -4.65 10.30
N VAL A 47 13.20 -3.54 10.22
CA VAL A 47 12.86 -2.28 10.92
C VAL A 47 13.55 -1.11 10.20
N SER A 48 12.80 -0.38 9.37
CA SER A 48 13.05 1.05 9.13
C SER A 48 11.79 1.65 8.50
N ALA A 49 10.79 1.95 9.35
CA ALA A 49 9.61 2.68 8.91
C ALA A 49 9.94 4.18 8.89
N TYR A 50 9.92 4.70 7.67
CA TYR A 50 10.14 6.05 7.20
C TYR A 50 9.50 7.15 8.06
N THR A 51 10.31 8.11 8.48
CA THR A 51 9.86 9.48 8.76
C THR A 51 9.49 10.16 7.43
N PRO A 52 8.52 11.11 7.39
CA PRO A 52 8.23 11.88 6.19
C PRO A 52 9.49 12.68 5.83
N GLN A 53 10.24 12.19 4.85
CA GLN A 53 11.35 12.93 4.29
C GLN A 53 10.77 13.87 3.25
N VAL A 54 10.81 15.17 3.55
CA VAL A 54 10.89 16.19 2.50
C VAL A 54 12.18 15.88 1.74
N TYR A 55 12.08 15.19 0.61
CA TYR A 55 13.26 14.81 -0.18
C TYR A 55 13.83 16.06 -0.84
N PRO A 56 15.07 16.47 -0.51
CA PRO A 56 15.71 17.60 -1.15
C PRO A 56 16.18 17.17 -2.54
N ASP A 57 15.42 17.52 -3.59
CA ASP A 57 15.81 17.74 -5.00
C ASP A 57 16.83 16.78 -5.64
N THR A 58 17.06 15.59 -5.09
CA THR A 58 17.80 14.52 -5.74
C THR A 58 16.82 13.80 -6.63
N GLN A 59 16.81 14.22 -7.89
CA GLN A 59 16.12 13.55 -8.97
C GLN A 59 16.69 12.14 -9.15
N PHE A 60 16.27 11.20 -8.30
CA PHE A 60 15.95 9.90 -8.84
C PHE A 60 14.92 10.19 -9.93
N GLU A 61 15.16 9.73 -11.16
CA GLU A 61 14.20 9.90 -12.25
C GLU A 61 12.92 9.18 -11.84
N VAL A 62 12.03 9.92 -11.17
CA VAL A 62 10.64 9.52 -10.92
C VAL A 62 10.02 9.54 -12.31
N SER A 63 10.19 8.41 -13.00
CA SER A 63 9.79 8.24 -14.38
C SER A 63 8.80 7.10 -14.49
N TRP A 64 7.77 7.36 -15.28
CA TRP A 64 6.76 6.44 -15.76
C TRP A 64 7.31 5.08 -16.22
N ALA A 65 8.53 5.05 -16.77
CA ALA A 65 9.15 3.86 -17.33
C ALA A 65 9.31 2.70 -16.32
N SER A 66 9.27 2.99 -15.02
CA SER A 66 9.42 1.98 -13.97
C SER A 66 8.14 1.18 -13.65
N TRP A 67 6.94 1.75 -13.82
CA TRP A 67 5.71 1.10 -13.36
C TRP A 67 5.41 -0.22 -14.09
N SER A 68 5.44 -0.20 -15.43
CA SER A 68 5.13 -1.39 -16.24
C SER A 68 6.15 -2.52 -16.05
N GLU A 69 7.36 -2.18 -15.64
CA GLU A 69 8.41 -3.14 -15.30
C GLU A 69 8.19 -3.75 -13.92
N GLU A 70 7.69 -2.97 -12.97
CA GLU A 70 7.45 -3.39 -11.59
C GLU A 70 6.14 -4.19 -11.45
N LEU A 71 5.11 -3.87 -12.23
CA LEU A 71 3.88 -4.68 -12.33
C LEU A 71 3.93 -5.73 -13.43
N ASN A 72 5.13 -6.03 -13.96
CA ASN A 72 5.30 -7.12 -14.90
C ASN A 72 5.08 -8.48 -14.19
N PRO A 73 4.17 -9.34 -14.68
CA PRO A 73 3.94 -10.68 -14.13
C PRO A 73 5.21 -11.51 -13.92
N LYS A 74 6.22 -11.32 -14.79
CA LYS A 74 7.52 -11.99 -14.68
C LYS A 74 8.26 -11.72 -13.37
N ARG A 75 7.89 -10.68 -12.62
CA ARG A 75 8.41 -10.38 -11.27
C ARG A 75 7.90 -11.37 -10.22
N CYS A 76 6.70 -11.93 -10.41
CA CYS A 76 6.08 -12.91 -9.51
C CYS A 76 5.98 -14.32 -10.08
N GLU A 77 6.05 -14.49 -11.40
CA GLU A 77 5.94 -15.77 -12.12
C GLU A 77 7.16 -16.67 -11.90
N SER A 78 7.39 -17.14 -10.67
CA SER A 78 8.43 -18.14 -10.41
C SER A 78 7.97 -19.56 -10.71
N ASN A 79 6.65 -19.85 -10.70
CA ASN A 79 6.12 -21.23 -10.68
C ASN A 79 4.89 -21.51 -11.57
N GLY A 80 4.73 -20.80 -12.68
CA GLY A 80 3.65 -21.05 -13.65
C GLY A 80 2.44 -20.12 -13.45
N ASP A 81 1.24 -20.64 -13.69
CA ASP A 81 0.01 -19.84 -13.69
C ASP A 81 -0.35 -19.31 -12.29
N PRO A 82 -1.00 -18.13 -12.20
CA PRO A 82 -1.43 -17.58 -10.92
C PRO A 82 -2.47 -18.48 -10.24
N VAL A 83 -2.27 -18.72 -8.94
CA VAL A 83 -3.23 -19.46 -8.10
C VAL A 83 -4.48 -18.64 -7.77
N VAL A 84 -4.37 -17.31 -7.84
CA VAL A 84 -5.51 -16.39 -7.83
C VAL A 84 -5.34 -15.40 -8.96
N ASN A 85 -6.36 -15.19 -9.77
CA ASN A 85 -6.42 -14.20 -10.84
C ASN A 85 -7.83 -13.63 -10.94
N ILE A 86 -8.04 -12.49 -10.30
CA ILE A 86 -9.35 -11.86 -10.22
C ILE A 86 -9.35 -10.42 -10.67
N GLU A 87 -10.52 -9.95 -11.08
CA GLU A 87 -10.83 -8.56 -11.38
C GLU A 87 -12.09 -8.13 -10.62
N TYR A 88 -12.15 -6.87 -10.18
CA TYR A 88 -13.36 -6.29 -9.61
C TYR A 88 -13.31 -4.77 -9.57
N ASP A 89 -14.48 -4.14 -9.53
CA ASP A 89 -14.60 -2.70 -9.40
C ASP A 89 -14.60 -2.29 -7.92
N VAL A 90 -13.88 -1.22 -7.61
CA VAL A 90 -13.88 -0.54 -6.32
C VAL A 90 -14.49 0.85 -6.51
N LYS A 91 -15.42 1.20 -5.60
CA LYS A 91 -16.09 2.50 -5.58
C LYS A 91 -15.77 3.29 -4.33
N ASN A 92 -15.73 4.61 -4.46
CA ASN A 92 -15.56 5.56 -3.38
C ASN A 92 -14.37 5.25 -2.47
N ASP A 93 -13.22 4.88 -3.04
CA ASP A 93 -11.96 4.77 -2.29
C ASP A 93 -11.39 6.17 -2.05
N MET A 94 -10.58 6.37 -1.02
CA MET A 94 -10.09 7.70 -0.65
C MET A 94 -8.67 7.93 -1.15
N ALA A 95 -8.45 9.01 -1.90
CA ALA A 95 -7.15 9.38 -2.44
C ALA A 95 -6.32 10.11 -1.37
N LEU A 96 -5.14 9.57 -1.04
CA LEU A 96 -4.22 10.12 -0.05
C LEU A 96 -3.06 10.86 -0.74
N GLY A 97 -2.72 12.04 -0.24
CA GLY A 97 -1.57 12.84 -0.63
C GLY A 97 -0.71 13.25 0.57
N ALA A 98 0.32 14.07 0.33
CA ALA A 98 1.25 14.53 1.35
C ALA A 98 0.59 15.38 2.46
N TYR A 99 -0.55 16.01 2.15
CA TYR A 99 -1.27 16.91 3.05
C TYR A 99 -2.57 16.32 3.63
N GLY A 100 -2.82 15.04 3.39
CA GLY A 100 -4.05 14.35 3.79
C GLY A 100 -4.83 13.84 2.59
N TYR A 101 -6.10 13.54 2.81
CA TYR A 101 -6.97 13.15 1.72
C TYR A 101 -7.32 14.34 0.85
N TRP A 102 -7.43 14.11 -0.45
CA TRP A 102 -7.67 15.17 -1.42
C TRP A 102 -8.78 14.85 -2.42
N GLY A 103 -9.20 13.58 -2.50
CA GLY A 103 -10.20 13.13 -3.46
C GLY A 103 -10.74 11.73 -3.16
N ASN A 104 -11.59 11.25 -4.06
CA ASN A 104 -12.02 9.86 -4.13
C ASN A 104 -11.62 9.23 -5.46
N ASN A 105 -11.41 7.92 -5.44
CA ASN A 105 -11.08 7.09 -6.59
C ASN A 105 -12.17 6.04 -6.83
N ASP A 106 -12.50 5.83 -8.10
CA ASP A 106 -13.31 4.73 -8.61
C ASP A 106 -12.46 3.97 -9.63
N TYR A 107 -12.28 2.66 -9.48
CA TYR A 107 -11.34 1.92 -10.33
C TYR A 107 -11.64 0.44 -10.48
N GLN A 108 -11.16 -0.13 -11.57
CA GLN A 108 -11.02 -1.56 -11.70
C GLN A 108 -9.72 -2.00 -11.03
N ARG A 109 -9.78 -3.06 -10.23
CA ARG A 109 -8.64 -3.70 -9.58
C ARG A 109 -8.44 -5.10 -10.14
N ASN A 110 -7.22 -5.40 -10.58
CA ASN A 110 -6.79 -6.72 -11.01
C ASN A 110 -5.80 -7.29 -9.98
N ILE A 111 -6.09 -8.46 -9.42
CA ILE A 111 -5.22 -9.14 -8.44
C ILE A 111 -4.79 -10.47 -9.00
N ARG A 112 -3.46 -10.65 -9.08
CA ARG A 112 -2.85 -11.92 -9.45
C ARG A 112 -1.90 -12.37 -8.35
N ILE A 113 -1.99 -13.64 -7.96
CA ILE A 113 -1.19 -14.23 -6.88
C ILE A 113 -0.53 -15.51 -7.38
N TRP A 114 0.77 -15.63 -7.15
CA TRP A 114 1.59 -16.79 -7.49
C TRP A 114 2.17 -17.42 -6.23
N ARG A 115 2.36 -18.73 -6.28
CA ARG A 115 3.19 -19.44 -5.29
C ARG A 115 4.65 -19.16 -5.58
N THR A 116 5.44 -18.86 -4.55
CA THR A 116 6.89 -18.84 -4.69
C THR A 116 7.49 -20.22 -4.41
N ASP A 117 8.81 -20.36 -4.56
CA ASP A 117 9.53 -21.59 -4.19
C ASP A 117 9.57 -21.82 -2.67
N GLU A 118 9.29 -20.76 -1.90
CA GLU A 118 9.26 -20.82 -0.44
C GLU A 118 7.85 -21.18 0.04
N ARG A 119 7.76 -22.24 0.84
CA ARG A 119 6.49 -22.70 1.37
C ARG A 119 5.85 -21.61 2.23
N GLY A 120 4.60 -21.29 1.91
CA GLY A 120 3.83 -20.29 2.65
C GLY A 120 4.17 -18.86 2.27
N VAL A 121 4.93 -18.66 1.19
CA VAL A 121 5.21 -17.35 0.61
C VAL A 121 4.56 -17.27 -0.77
N PHE A 122 3.90 -16.15 -1.02
CA PHE A 122 3.19 -15.86 -2.26
C PHE A 122 3.61 -14.49 -2.75
N CYS A 123 3.71 -14.31 -4.06
CA CYS A 123 3.92 -13.02 -4.68
C CYS A 123 2.61 -12.58 -5.29
N ALA A 124 2.17 -11.36 -5.03
CA ALA A 124 0.96 -10.80 -5.61
C ALA A 124 1.26 -9.49 -6.33
N LEU A 125 0.62 -9.32 -7.48
CA LEU A 125 0.52 -8.07 -8.22
C LEU A 125 -0.91 -7.58 -8.13
N VAL A 126 -1.06 -6.32 -7.74
CA VAL A 126 -2.33 -5.62 -7.71
C VAL A 126 -2.22 -4.42 -8.63
N GLU A 127 -2.95 -4.43 -9.72
CA GLU A 127 -3.06 -3.32 -10.66
C GLU A 127 -4.39 -2.60 -10.45
N GLN A 128 -4.37 -1.29 -10.64
CA GLN A 128 -5.51 -0.42 -10.47
C GLN A 128 -5.52 0.59 -11.61
N GLU A 129 -6.69 0.79 -12.21
CA GLU A 129 -6.92 1.78 -13.26
C GLU A 129 -8.34 2.32 -13.11
N GLY A 130 -8.48 3.65 -13.14
CA GLY A 130 -9.77 4.28 -12.97
C GLY A 130 -9.74 5.79 -12.99
N ASP A 131 -10.74 6.38 -12.36
CA ASP A 131 -10.99 7.81 -12.31
C ASP A 131 -10.82 8.34 -10.88
N PHE A 132 -10.46 9.61 -10.77
CA PHE A 132 -10.44 10.34 -9.50
C PHE A 132 -11.28 11.61 -9.60
N ARG A 133 -11.73 12.07 -8.43
CA ARG A 133 -12.35 13.39 -8.26
C ARG A 133 -11.87 14.03 -6.96
N SER A 134 -11.47 15.29 -7.00
CA SER A 134 -11.06 16.06 -5.83
C SER A 134 -12.24 16.49 -4.94
N HIS A 135 -11.92 16.98 -3.75
CA HIS A 135 -12.87 17.67 -2.87
C HIS A 135 -12.56 19.15 -2.77
N GLU A 136 -13.59 19.99 -2.85
CA GLU A 136 -13.48 21.43 -2.65
C GLU A 136 -12.83 21.75 -1.30
N GLY A 137 -11.80 22.59 -1.32
CA GLY A 137 -11.07 23.04 -0.14
C GLY A 137 -10.08 22.02 0.42
N ALA A 138 -9.96 20.82 -0.17
CA ALA A 138 -8.88 19.91 0.14
C ALA A 138 -7.54 20.47 -0.33
N LEU A 139 -6.44 19.97 0.22
CA LEU A 139 -5.09 20.38 -0.18
C LEU A 139 -4.57 19.41 -1.25
N SER A 140 -4.03 19.96 -2.33
CA SER A 140 -3.47 19.23 -3.46
C SER A 140 -2.41 18.22 -3.00
N PRO A 141 -2.31 17.06 -3.66
CA PRO A 141 -1.58 15.93 -3.14
C PRO A 141 -0.08 16.16 -2.93
N GLN A 142 0.54 17.09 -3.68
CA GLN A 142 1.97 17.36 -3.59
C GLN A 142 2.33 18.76 -3.12
N MET A 143 1.65 19.81 -3.58
CA MET A 143 2.03 21.20 -3.27
C MET A 143 1.20 21.81 -2.14
N GLY A 144 0.11 21.16 -1.73
CA GLY A 144 -0.76 21.63 -0.66
C GLY A 144 -1.50 22.92 -1.02
N VAL A 145 -1.86 23.08 -2.29
CA VAL A 145 -2.70 24.18 -2.78
C VAL A 145 -4.16 23.80 -2.59
N ALA A 146 -5.02 24.75 -2.20
CA ALA A 146 -6.44 24.46 -2.07
C ALA A 146 -7.04 24.13 -3.44
N LEU A 147 -7.66 22.96 -3.53
CA LEU A 147 -8.41 22.47 -4.67
C LEU A 147 -9.81 23.11 -4.70
N ASP A 148 -10.35 23.33 -5.89
CA ASP A 148 -11.70 23.90 -6.06
C ASP A 148 -12.80 22.83 -6.11
N GLY A 149 -12.43 21.55 -6.25
CA GLY A 149 -13.37 20.43 -6.26
C GLY A 149 -13.85 20.03 -7.67
N ASP A 150 -13.39 20.76 -8.70
CA ASP A 150 -13.65 20.45 -10.09
C ASP A 150 -12.49 19.63 -10.71
N GLU A 151 -11.38 19.42 -9.99
CA GLU A 151 -10.27 18.60 -10.46
C GLU A 151 -10.66 17.11 -10.53
N GLU A 152 -10.81 16.62 -11.75
CA GLU A 152 -11.11 15.23 -12.07
C GLU A 152 -10.16 14.71 -13.15
N GLY A 153 -10.00 13.40 -13.18
CA GLY A 153 -9.05 12.79 -14.07
C GLY A 153 -9.00 11.28 -14.00
N THR A 154 -8.01 10.71 -14.66
CA THR A 154 -7.73 9.28 -14.61
C THR A 154 -6.51 9.01 -13.76
N PHE A 155 -6.42 7.81 -13.23
CA PHE A 155 -5.21 7.31 -12.61
C PHE A 155 -4.98 5.86 -12.95
N HIS A 156 -3.71 5.46 -12.95
CA HIS A 156 -3.34 4.07 -13.07
C HIS A 156 -2.10 3.78 -12.23
N GLY A 157 -2.00 2.56 -11.76
CA GLY A 157 -1.02 2.23 -10.75
C GLY A 157 -1.17 0.83 -10.20
N GLY A 158 -0.54 0.62 -9.04
CA GLY A 158 -0.63 -0.64 -8.33
C GLY A 158 0.55 -0.90 -7.42
N TYR A 159 0.64 -2.13 -6.95
CA TYR A 159 1.68 -2.58 -6.05
C TYR A 159 2.02 -4.06 -6.23
N ARG A 160 3.27 -4.38 -5.86
CA ARG A 160 3.76 -5.75 -5.71
C ARG A 160 3.98 -6.02 -4.22
N VAL A 161 3.48 -7.17 -3.77
CA VAL A 161 3.50 -7.55 -2.35
C VAL A 161 3.84 -9.02 -2.20
N LEU A 162 4.65 -9.32 -1.18
CA LEU A 162 4.84 -10.69 -0.70
C LEU A 162 3.82 -10.97 0.40
N VAL A 163 3.07 -12.05 0.27
CA VAL A 163 2.12 -12.53 1.28
C VAL A 163 2.67 -13.78 1.94
N PHE A 164 2.61 -13.82 3.26
CA PHE A 164 3.04 -14.92 4.11
C PHE A 164 1.81 -15.54 4.76
N GLY A 165 1.63 -16.84 4.63
CA GLY A 165 0.50 -17.54 5.24
C GLY A 165 0.13 -18.82 4.53
N GLU A 166 -1.06 -19.31 4.83
CA GLU A 166 -1.66 -20.48 4.19
C GLU A 166 -2.84 -20.05 3.33
N LEU A 167 -2.80 -20.42 2.04
CA LEU A 167 -3.92 -20.21 1.13
C LEU A 167 -5.08 -21.10 1.58
N LEU A 168 -6.26 -20.52 1.73
CA LEU A 168 -7.48 -21.22 2.12
C LEU A 168 -7.92 -22.19 1.03
N ASP A 169 -8.37 -23.38 1.44
CA ASP A 169 -9.02 -24.34 0.53
C ASP A 169 -10.37 -23.80 0.02
N GLU A 170 -11.08 -23.04 0.87
CA GLU A 170 -12.35 -22.38 0.58
C GLU A 170 -12.22 -20.87 0.86
N PRO A 171 -11.68 -20.08 -0.08
CA PRO A 171 -11.55 -18.64 0.08
C PRO A 171 -12.90 -17.93 0.05
N GLY A 172 -12.97 -16.76 0.68
CA GLY A 172 -14.18 -15.93 0.72
C GLY A 172 -14.55 -15.32 -0.64
N TRP A 173 -13.59 -15.25 -1.57
CA TRP A 173 -13.76 -14.81 -2.96
C TRP A 173 -13.33 -15.92 -3.93
N PRO A 174 -13.88 -15.95 -5.15
CA PRO A 174 -13.43 -16.88 -6.18
C PRO A 174 -11.94 -16.69 -6.45
N GLN A 175 -11.22 -17.78 -6.71
CA GLN A 175 -9.80 -17.68 -7.05
C GLN A 175 -9.58 -17.20 -8.49
N GLN A 176 -10.58 -17.27 -9.36
CA GLN A 176 -10.43 -16.98 -10.78
C GLN A 176 -11.67 -16.24 -11.29
N GLY A 177 -11.48 -15.27 -12.19
CA GLY A 177 -12.57 -14.49 -12.81
C GLY A 177 -12.97 -13.26 -11.99
N SER A 178 -14.23 -12.85 -12.05
CA SER A 178 -14.65 -11.57 -11.47
C SER A 178 -15.19 -11.73 -10.04
N VAL A 179 -14.91 -10.73 -9.19
CA VAL A 179 -15.61 -10.52 -7.92
C VAL A 179 -16.66 -9.42 -8.13
N SER A 180 -17.74 -9.47 -7.35
CA SER A 180 -18.70 -8.36 -7.32
C SER A 180 -18.02 -7.05 -6.94
N GLU A 181 -18.56 -5.93 -7.44
CA GLU A 181 -18.16 -4.58 -7.04
C GLU A 181 -18.12 -4.44 -5.51
N VAL A 182 -17.10 -3.73 -5.02
CA VAL A 182 -16.94 -3.40 -3.61
C VAL A 182 -16.95 -1.88 -3.46
N ASP A 183 -18.00 -1.36 -2.82
CA ASP A 183 -18.07 0.06 -2.46
C ASP A 183 -17.42 0.27 -1.10
N TYR A 184 -16.30 1.01 -1.08
CA TYR A 184 -15.59 1.33 0.16
C TYR A 184 -16.35 2.36 0.99
N GLY A 185 -17.21 3.16 0.35
CA GLY A 185 -18.04 4.17 0.97
C GLY A 185 -17.24 5.21 1.76
N CYS A 186 -16.02 5.55 1.32
CA CYS A 186 -15.16 6.45 2.06
C CYS A 186 -15.76 7.86 2.16
N SER A 187 -15.86 8.36 3.39
CA SER A 187 -16.32 9.72 3.67
C SER A 187 -15.13 10.65 3.88
N PHE A 188 -15.07 11.72 3.10
CA PHE A 188 -14.07 12.77 3.25
C PHE A 188 -14.17 13.47 4.62
N GLU A 189 -15.38 13.65 5.14
CA GLU A 189 -15.64 14.35 6.40
C GLU A 189 -15.14 13.58 7.63
N THR A 190 -15.29 12.25 7.61
CA THR A 190 -14.97 11.40 8.77
C THR A 190 -13.67 10.62 8.58
N ALA A 191 -13.14 10.56 7.36
CA ALA A 191 -12.04 9.68 6.96
C ALA A 191 -12.31 8.19 7.26
N GLU A 192 -13.58 7.78 7.23
CA GLU A 192 -14.01 6.40 7.45
C GLU A 192 -14.41 5.74 6.13
N CYS A 193 -14.00 4.49 5.94
CA CYS A 193 -14.33 3.66 4.78
C CYS A 193 -14.98 2.35 5.26
N PRO A 194 -16.27 2.36 5.65
CA PRO A 194 -16.92 1.23 6.30
C PRO A 194 -17.04 -0.02 5.41
N GLY A 195 -17.03 0.15 4.09
CA GLY A 195 -17.06 -0.94 3.12
C GLY A 195 -15.69 -1.40 2.64
N SER A 196 -14.61 -0.79 3.14
CA SER A 196 -13.25 -1.19 2.77
C SER A 196 -12.97 -2.61 3.27
N GLU A 197 -12.60 -3.50 2.35
CA GLU A 197 -12.29 -4.89 2.64
C GLU A 197 -10.89 -5.26 2.12
N GLY A 198 -10.02 -5.73 3.01
CA GLY A 198 -8.69 -6.21 2.63
C GLY A 198 -8.74 -7.58 1.93
N TRP A 199 -8.35 -7.62 0.65
CA TRP A 199 -8.39 -8.82 -0.18
C TRP A 199 -7.55 -10.00 0.37
N VAL A 200 -6.45 -9.71 1.09
CA VAL A 200 -5.58 -10.76 1.66
C VAL A 200 -6.36 -11.70 2.59
N SER A 201 -7.24 -11.13 3.42
CA SER A 201 -8.08 -11.88 4.35
C SER A 201 -9.07 -12.83 3.66
N LYS A 202 -9.37 -12.59 2.38
CA LYS A 202 -10.29 -13.42 1.60
C LYS A 202 -9.64 -14.72 1.12
N TYR A 203 -8.31 -14.74 0.99
CA TYR A 203 -7.56 -15.86 0.45
C TYR A 203 -6.66 -16.57 1.45
N PHE A 204 -6.25 -15.89 2.53
CA PHE A 204 -5.29 -16.42 3.49
C PHE A 204 -5.87 -16.57 4.89
N GLY A 205 -5.65 -17.75 5.49
CA GLY A 205 -6.06 -18.03 6.87
C GLY A 205 -5.15 -17.36 7.89
N GLU A 206 -5.70 -16.98 9.05
CA GLU A 206 -4.87 -16.48 10.14
C GLU A 206 -3.98 -17.59 10.73
N PRO A 207 -2.71 -17.29 11.08
CA PRO A 207 -2.04 -16.00 10.89
C PRO A 207 -1.51 -15.83 9.46
N TYR A 208 -1.71 -14.63 8.91
CA TYR A 208 -1.07 -14.19 7.67
C TYR A 208 -0.38 -12.84 7.87
N GLY A 209 0.51 -12.48 6.95
CA GLY A 209 1.16 -11.18 6.88
C GLY A 209 1.47 -10.81 5.44
N ALA A 210 1.81 -9.55 5.20
CA ALA A 210 2.20 -9.11 3.88
C ALA A 210 3.17 -7.93 3.93
N VAL A 211 4.07 -7.88 2.95
CA VAL A 211 5.15 -6.88 2.83
C VAL A 211 5.14 -6.32 1.43
N THR A 212 4.88 -5.02 1.31
CA THR A 212 4.95 -4.32 0.03
C THR A 212 6.40 -4.21 -0.41
N GLU A 213 6.70 -4.71 -1.60
CA GLU A 213 8.03 -4.57 -2.21
C GLU A 213 8.12 -3.29 -3.04
N TRP A 214 7.03 -2.94 -3.71
CA TRP A 214 6.96 -1.78 -4.59
C TRP A 214 5.52 -1.30 -4.71
N TRP A 215 5.33 0.01 -4.87
CA TRP A 215 4.06 0.63 -5.22
C TRP A 215 4.28 1.89 -6.04
N GLY A 216 3.30 2.22 -6.87
CA GLY A 216 3.30 3.44 -7.67
C GLY A 216 1.97 3.70 -8.36
N TRP A 217 1.57 4.96 -8.40
CA TRP A 217 0.41 5.47 -9.12
C TRP A 217 0.79 6.73 -9.85
N VAL A 218 0.07 6.97 -10.95
CA VAL A 218 0.08 8.27 -11.60
C VAL A 218 -1.34 8.72 -11.84
N TYR A 219 -1.56 9.99 -11.56
CA TYR A 219 -2.81 10.71 -11.72
C TYR A 219 -2.62 11.74 -12.83
N GLU A 220 -3.59 11.81 -13.74
CA GLU A 220 -3.61 12.70 -14.89
C GLU A 220 -4.95 13.46 -14.88
N GLY A 221 -4.91 14.75 -14.57
CA GLY A 221 -6.11 15.60 -14.56
C GLY A 221 -6.56 15.96 -15.98
N TRP A 222 -7.88 15.99 -16.21
CA TRP A 222 -8.44 16.29 -17.54
C TRP A 222 -8.19 17.72 -18.00
N ASP A 223 -8.12 18.66 -17.06
CA ASP A 223 -7.80 20.08 -17.32
C ASP A 223 -6.31 20.41 -17.19
N GLY A 224 -5.48 19.38 -16.99
CA GLY A 224 -4.04 19.49 -16.73
C GLY A 224 -3.67 18.95 -15.36
N GLY A 225 -2.37 19.00 -15.05
CA GLY A 225 -1.84 18.38 -13.84
C GLY A 225 -1.49 16.91 -14.06
N GLU A 226 -0.30 16.55 -13.64
CA GLU A 226 0.15 15.16 -13.56
C GLU A 226 0.79 15.01 -12.19
N TRP A 227 0.40 13.99 -11.45
CA TRP A 227 1.01 13.65 -10.17
C TRP A 227 1.44 12.20 -10.16
N ILE A 228 2.77 11.99 -10.08
CA ILE A 228 3.37 10.67 -9.94
C ILE A 228 3.68 10.44 -8.47
N PHE A 229 3.17 9.35 -7.91
CA PHE A 229 3.35 8.97 -6.51
C PHE A 229 3.87 7.53 -6.41
N THR A 230 5.12 7.35 -6.00
CA THR A 230 5.76 6.03 -5.97
C THR A 230 6.57 5.80 -4.71
N THR A 231 6.98 4.54 -4.49
CA THR A 231 7.91 4.19 -3.41
C THR A 231 9.26 4.92 -3.46
N ASN A 232 9.63 5.48 -4.61
CA ASN A 232 10.89 6.21 -4.81
C ASN A 232 10.73 7.73 -4.64
N GLY A 233 9.51 8.21 -4.41
CA GLY A 233 9.22 9.62 -4.27
C GLY A 233 8.02 10.04 -5.11
N SER A 234 7.80 11.35 -5.11
CA SER A 234 6.65 11.98 -5.73
C SER A 234 7.06 13.23 -6.51
N VAL A 235 6.35 13.51 -7.60
CA VAL A 235 6.60 14.67 -8.48
C VAL A 235 5.32 15.09 -9.17
N GLY A 236 5.24 16.37 -9.55
CA GLY A 236 4.05 16.95 -10.15
C GLY A 236 2.97 17.25 -9.10
N ASP A 237 1.76 17.56 -9.53
CA ASP A 237 0.61 17.81 -8.66
C ASP A 237 -0.71 17.76 -9.45
N ILE A 238 -1.83 17.73 -8.73
CA ILE A 238 -3.17 17.95 -9.28
C ILE A 238 -3.58 19.39 -8.98
N ASN A 239 -4.15 20.07 -9.99
CA ASN A 239 -4.36 21.52 -9.97
C ASN A 239 -5.46 21.97 -10.92
#